data_AF-E9D6C6-F1
#
_entry.id   AF-E9D6C6-F1
#
_cell.length_a   1.000
_cell.length_b   1.000
_cell.length_c   1.000
_cell.angle_alpha   90.00
_cell.angle_beta   90.00
_cell.angle_gamma   90.00
#
_symmetry.space_group_name_H-M   'P 1'
#
loop_
_entity.id
_entity.type
_entity.pdbx_description
1 polymer ?
#
loop_
_entity_poly.entity_id
_entity_poly.type
_entity_poly.pdbx_seq_one_letter_code
_entity_poly.pdbx_strand_id
1 'polypeptide(L)'
;MAAAASPVLQDIIFKDDFGEHTLDVDRHGGDQAPAAPVPKPEVRGNFDLDDAVVDALPIPGTKVISAYNYGMSLWGQTAKIYTVLPTGERKEYFLKAVSLGDDGRVMIEGEYESLKAIHAVSPDFGPEPYAWGKFRKDEESTYFLLAEYREVGEQPPNPLRFTARLAELHQTSVSPTGKFGFHITTCHAKLPQITDCWEESWEVLYRKQLGHMVKLDEQKHGEWPEFQAVARLVLEKVIPRLLRPLQSEGRSIKPCLVHGDMWDENAATNMDTGEPFVFDAGSFYAHNEYEIGNWRAPRHRLSDKVYVKNYRRFYPVSEPEDDWDDRNLLYSLRYDLGAAILIPGCNLRQIVKDGMATLCKKFCPKELIAATEQMPLPSSLDFPIDDDWAELEEYNEKAGNSYQVDLLISPVEAGLTDRFKDDECEKERAEKTTIETMEHNLESSNCSNQPRSHGRDEENVKAMLGGTMDQKVDERSGESVLLKTDQITTSKDNGEKKKQKKKKKKKKKKKQKQKRRKQGPTDKRAAGE
;
A
#
# COMPACT_ATOMS: atom_id res chain seq x y z
N MET A 1 -32.81 15.60 -1.07
CA MET A 1 -31.42 16.04 -1.26
C MET A 1 -30.86 15.20 -2.39
N ALA A 2 -30.64 15.81 -3.55
CA ALA A 2 -29.96 15.13 -4.65
C ALA A 2 -28.50 14.92 -4.25
N ALA A 3 -28.02 13.68 -4.29
CA ALA A 3 -26.60 13.39 -4.19
C ALA A 3 -25.94 14.10 -5.37
N ALA A 4 -25.09 15.10 -5.10
CA ALA A 4 -24.20 15.63 -6.13
C ALA A 4 -23.36 14.43 -6.61
N ALA A 5 -23.45 14.11 -7.90
CA ALA A 5 -22.55 13.15 -8.50
C ALA A 5 -21.12 13.66 -8.28
N SER A 6 -20.25 12.85 -7.68
CA SER A 6 -18.81 13.16 -7.66
C SER A 6 -18.38 13.38 -9.12
N PRO A 7 -17.55 14.41 -9.38
CA PRO A 7 -17.01 14.60 -10.73
C PRO A 7 -16.29 13.32 -11.14
N VAL A 8 -16.68 12.75 -12.27
CA VAL A 8 -15.96 11.64 -12.91
C VAL A 8 -14.58 12.17 -13.25
N LEU A 9 -13.53 11.64 -12.62
CA LEU A 9 -12.15 12.01 -12.96
C LEU A 9 -11.88 11.43 -14.34
N GLN A 10 -11.34 12.25 -15.24
CA GLN A 10 -11.06 11.80 -16.59
C GLN A 10 -9.85 10.85 -16.57
N ASP A 11 -9.97 9.74 -17.30
CA ASP A 11 -8.86 8.83 -17.55
C ASP A 11 -7.69 9.61 -18.18
N ILE A 12 -6.50 9.37 -17.68
CA ILE A 12 -5.30 9.99 -18.20
C ILE A 12 -4.66 9.04 -19.20
N ILE A 13 -4.57 9.50 -20.44
CA ILE A 13 -3.85 8.80 -21.48
C ILE A 13 -2.39 9.29 -21.47
N PHE A 14 -1.45 8.39 -21.24
CA PHE A 14 -0.02 8.68 -21.33
C PHE A 14 0.65 7.69 -22.27
N LYS A 15 1.73 8.12 -22.93
CA LYS A 15 2.51 7.29 -23.84
C LYS A 15 3.89 7.08 -23.26
N ASP A 16 4.34 5.84 -23.24
CA ASP A 16 5.74 5.48 -23.05
C ASP A 16 6.23 4.70 -24.29
N ASP A 17 7.46 4.18 -24.22
CA ASP A 17 8.10 3.43 -25.31
C ASP A 17 7.35 2.13 -25.68
N PHE A 18 6.36 1.76 -24.86
CA PHE A 18 5.51 0.59 -25.01
C PHE A 18 4.10 0.90 -25.52
N GLY A 19 3.80 2.16 -25.78
CA GLY A 19 2.55 2.59 -26.41
C GLY A 19 1.69 3.46 -25.51
N GLU A 20 0.40 3.50 -25.84
CA GLU A 20 -0.58 4.35 -25.16
C GLU A 20 -1.23 3.59 -24.01
N HIS A 21 -1.08 4.11 -22.80
CA HIS A 21 -1.66 3.58 -21.57
C HIS A 21 -2.75 4.50 -21.07
N THR A 22 -3.80 3.89 -20.52
CA THR A 22 -4.91 4.61 -19.90
C THR A 22 -4.85 4.36 -18.40
N LEU A 23 -4.54 5.41 -17.63
CA LEU A 23 -4.71 5.41 -16.18
C LEU A 23 -6.17 5.70 -15.86
N ASP A 24 -6.85 4.71 -15.28
CA ASP A 24 -8.20 4.85 -14.74
C ASP A 24 -8.12 5.63 -13.41
N VAL A 25 -8.21 6.96 -13.51
CA VAL A 25 -8.01 7.86 -12.37
C VAL A 25 -9.08 7.63 -11.30
N ASP A 26 -10.32 7.36 -11.71
CA ASP A 26 -11.41 7.07 -10.78
C ASP A 26 -11.15 5.77 -9.99
N ARG A 27 -10.62 4.73 -10.64
CA ARG A 27 -10.27 3.47 -9.98
C ARG A 27 -9.13 3.56 -8.98
N HIS A 28 -8.14 4.41 -9.25
CA HIS A 28 -6.93 4.51 -8.41
C HIS A 28 -6.95 5.70 -7.45
N GLY A 29 -7.69 6.77 -7.77
CA GLY A 29 -7.72 8.03 -7.04
C GLY A 29 -9.13 8.55 -6.71
N GLY A 30 -10.18 7.79 -7.03
CA GLY A 30 -11.56 8.17 -6.75
C GLY A 30 -11.96 8.05 -5.28
N ASP A 31 -13.15 8.55 -4.96
CA ASP A 31 -13.65 8.61 -3.59
C ASP A 31 -14.21 7.27 -3.07
N GLN A 32 -14.50 6.31 -3.95
CA GLN A 32 -15.15 5.02 -3.64
C GLN A 32 -14.68 3.91 -4.59
N ALA A 33 -14.76 2.67 -4.14
CA ALA A 33 -14.38 1.52 -4.95
C ALA A 33 -15.29 1.37 -6.18
N PRO A 34 -14.76 1.03 -7.37
CA PRO A 34 -15.58 0.85 -8.55
C PRO A 34 -16.60 -0.28 -8.37
N ALA A 35 -17.85 -0.02 -8.73
CA ALA A 35 -18.93 -1.02 -8.67
C ALA A 35 -18.74 -2.16 -9.69
N ALA A 36 -18.07 -1.88 -10.81
CA ALA A 36 -17.70 -2.89 -11.79
C ALA A 36 -16.70 -3.90 -11.17
N PRO A 37 -16.73 -5.18 -11.57
CA PRO A 37 -15.71 -6.14 -11.16
C PRO A 37 -14.34 -5.76 -11.75
N VAL A 38 -13.27 -6.21 -11.10
CA VAL A 38 -11.91 -6.08 -11.64
C VAL A 38 -11.85 -6.82 -13.00
N PRO A 39 -11.44 -6.16 -14.10
CA PRO A 39 -11.29 -6.81 -15.39
C PRO A 39 -10.27 -7.95 -15.29
N LYS A 40 -10.62 -9.12 -15.83
CA LYS A 40 -9.68 -10.24 -15.86
C LYS A 40 -8.54 -9.94 -16.84
N PRO A 41 -7.30 -10.32 -16.51
CA PRO A 41 -6.18 -10.19 -17.43
C PRO A 41 -6.39 -11.08 -18.66
N GLU A 42 -6.21 -10.51 -19.84
CA GLU A 42 -6.39 -11.16 -21.13
C GLU A 42 -5.07 -11.26 -21.88
N VAL A 43 -4.96 -12.29 -22.72
CA VAL A 43 -3.85 -12.45 -23.65
C VAL A 43 -4.11 -11.57 -24.89
N ARG A 44 -3.17 -10.69 -25.25
CA ARG A 44 -3.34 -9.72 -26.33
C ARG A 44 -2.06 -9.51 -27.14
N GLY A 45 -2.15 -9.63 -28.46
CA GLY A 45 -1.02 -9.35 -29.36
C GLY A 45 0.23 -10.19 -29.08
N ASN A 46 1.21 -10.16 -29.98
CA ASN A 46 2.48 -10.83 -29.72
C ASN A 46 3.34 -9.98 -28.77
N PHE A 47 4.12 -10.64 -27.94
CA PHE A 47 5.18 -10.00 -27.15
C PHE A 47 6.53 -10.42 -27.74
N ASP A 48 7.39 -9.46 -28.08
CA ASP A 48 8.74 -9.77 -28.56
C ASP A 48 9.63 -10.13 -27.37
N LEU A 49 10.00 -11.40 -27.26
CA LEU A 49 10.70 -11.92 -26.09
C LEU A 49 12.21 -11.72 -26.23
N ASP A 50 12.81 -11.05 -25.25
CA ASP A 50 14.26 -10.86 -25.20
C ASP A 50 15.00 -12.17 -24.86
N ASP A 51 16.16 -12.38 -25.48
CA ASP A 51 16.94 -13.60 -25.31
C ASP A 51 17.44 -13.76 -23.86
N ALA A 52 17.63 -12.67 -23.11
CA ALA A 52 17.97 -12.71 -21.70
C ALA A 52 16.87 -13.38 -20.86
N VAL A 53 15.61 -13.24 -21.24
CA VAL A 53 14.48 -13.92 -20.57
C VAL A 53 14.48 -15.41 -20.91
N VAL A 54 14.80 -15.76 -22.16
CA VAL A 54 14.89 -17.16 -22.60
C VAL A 54 16.00 -17.89 -21.83
N ASP A 55 17.17 -17.25 -21.69
CA ASP A 55 18.31 -17.78 -20.96
C ASP A 55 18.04 -17.89 -19.45
N ALA A 56 17.13 -17.06 -18.92
CA ALA A 56 16.73 -17.05 -17.52
C ALA A 56 15.66 -18.10 -17.16
N LEU A 57 15.15 -18.89 -18.12
CA LEU A 57 14.18 -19.94 -17.84
C LEU A 57 14.76 -20.99 -16.86
N PRO A 58 14.01 -21.38 -15.81
CA PRO A 58 14.57 -22.16 -14.69
C PRO A 58 14.94 -23.60 -15.05
N ILE A 59 14.44 -24.13 -16.16
CA ILE A 59 14.66 -25.51 -16.58
C ILE A 59 15.49 -25.52 -17.88
N PRO A 60 16.76 -25.96 -17.85
CA PRO A 60 17.61 -26.01 -19.03
C PRO A 60 17.00 -26.84 -20.16
N GLY A 61 17.07 -26.33 -21.39
CA GLY A 61 16.49 -26.97 -22.58
C GLY A 61 14.99 -26.74 -22.76
N THR A 62 14.36 -25.91 -21.92
CA THR A 62 12.99 -25.42 -22.15
C THR A 62 12.92 -24.68 -23.48
N LYS A 63 11.92 -24.98 -24.29
CA LYS A 63 11.67 -24.34 -25.57
C LYS A 63 10.52 -23.36 -25.46
N VAL A 64 10.75 -22.10 -25.79
CA VAL A 64 9.68 -21.11 -25.94
C VAL A 64 8.91 -21.41 -27.22
N ILE A 65 7.58 -21.46 -27.11
CA ILE A 65 6.66 -21.65 -28.24
C ILE A 65 6.13 -20.32 -28.72
N SER A 66 5.71 -19.47 -27.78
CA SER A 66 5.17 -18.14 -28.04
C SER A 66 5.12 -17.30 -26.76
N ALA A 67 5.06 -15.98 -26.93
CA ALA A 67 4.82 -15.02 -25.86
C ALA A 67 3.81 -13.98 -26.34
N TYR A 68 2.93 -13.55 -25.45
CA TYR A 68 1.86 -12.60 -25.76
C TYR A 68 1.69 -11.64 -24.58
N ASN A 69 1.29 -10.39 -24.83
CA ASN A 69 0.99 -9.47 -23.73
C ASN A 69 -0.14 -10.04 -22.87
N TYR A 70 -0.10 -9.79 -21.57
CA TYR A 70 -1.02 -10.39 -20.63
C TYR A 70 -1.44 -9.43 -19.52
N GLY A 71 -2.69 -8.97 -19.53
CA GLY A 71 -3.17 -8.01 -18.54
C GLY A 71 -2.63 -6.60 -18.77
N MET A 72 -2.58 -5.82 -17.70
CA MET A 72 -2.11 -4.43 -17.71
C MET A 72 -1.22 -4.19 -16.49
N SER A 73 -0.19 -3.36 -16.66
CA SER A 73 0.64 -2.82 -15.60
C SER A 73 0.85 -1.34 -15.88
N LEU A 74 0.69 -0.48 -14.88
CA LEU A 74 0.76 0.98 -15.05
C LEU A 74 2.17 1.48 -15.40
N TRP A 75 3.20 0.71 -15.04
CA TRP A 75 4.60 1.15 -15.12
C TRP A 75 5.47 0.21 -15.97
N GLY A 76 4.85 -0.62 -16.80
CA GLY A 76 5.56 -1.59 -17.61
C GLY A 76 4.64 -2.58 -18.31
N GLN A 77 5.22 -3.42 -19.17
CA GLN A 77 4.51 -4.46 -19.87
C GLN A 77 4.51 -5.77 -19.09
N THR A 78 3.51 -6.59 -19.36
CA THR A 78 3.38 -7.93 -18.78
C THR A 78 3.07 -8.93 -19.88
N ALA A 79 3.61 -10.13 -19.77
CA ALA A 79 3.46 -11.16 -20.78
C ALA A 79 3.25 -12.55 -20.19
N LYS A 80 2.52 -13.38 -20.93
CA LYS A 80 2.39 -14.81 -20.69
C LYS A 80 3.26 -15.56 -21.70
N ILE A 81 4.21 -16.34 -21.20
CA ILE A 81 5.13 -17.12 -22.02
C ILE A 81 4.67 -18.58 -22.03
N TYR A 82 4.46 -19.13 -23.21
CA TYR A 82 4.12 -20.53 -23.43
C TYR A 82 5.38 -21.32 -23.79
N THR A 83 5.66 -22.38 -23.03
CA THR A 83 6.87 -23.18 -23.22
C THR A 83 6.58 -24.68 -23.25
N VAL A 84 7.54 -25.44 -23.76
CA VAL A 84 7.59 -26.90 -23.67
C VAL A 84 8.90 -27.29 -22.98
N LEU A 85 8.80 -28.00 -21.87
CA LEU A 85 9.92 -28.52 -21.11
C LEU A 85 10.63 -29.65 -21.89
N PRO A 86 11.88 -30.02 -21.54
CA PRO A 86 12.57 -31.16 -22.15
C PRO A 86 11.80 -32.49 -22.06
N THR A 87 10.92 -32.61 -21.06
CA THR A 87 10.02 -33.76 -20.86
C THR A 87 8.86 -33.82 -21.86
N GLY A 88 8.64 -32.76 -22.64
CA GLY A 88 7.48 -32.58 -23.53
C GLY A 88 6.26 -31.97 -22.84
N GLU A 89 6.32 -31.73 -21.53
CA GLU A 89 5.25 -31.06 -20.77
C GLU A 89 5.15 -29.57 -21.15
N ARG A 90 3.92 -29.05 -21.23
CA ARG A 90 3.68 -27.62 -21.42
C ARG A 90 3.76 -26.91 -20.08
N LYS A 91 4.52 -25.81 -20.03
CA LYS A 91 4.61 -24.94 -18.85
C LYS A 91 4.48 -23.48 -19.26
N GLU A 92 3.84 -22.71 -18.40
CA GLU A 92 3.56 -21.29 -18.62
C GLU A 92 4.34 -20.45 -17.60
N TYR A 93 4.80 -19.28 -18.02
CA TYR A 93 5.52 -18.33 -17.17
C TYR A 93 4.92 -16.93 -17.31
N PHE A 94 5.02 -16.16 -16.23
CA PHE A 94 4.67 -14.75 -16.22
C PHE A 94 5.94 -13.91 -16.32
N LEU A 95 5.88 -12.87 -17.14
CA LEU A 95 6.95 -11.89 -17.31
C LEU A 95 6.39 -10.50 -17.02
N LYS A 96 7.11 -9.70 -16.26
CA LYS A 96 6.93 -8.25 -16.15
C LYS A 96 8.19 -7.57 -16.65
N ALA A 97 8.04 -6.55 -17.48
CA ALA A 97 9.14 -5.80 -18.10
C ALA A 97 8.91 -4.29 -17.94
N VAL A 98 9.95 -3.55 -17.58
CA VAL A 98 9.86 -2.14 -17.17
C VAL A 98 11.00 -1.34 -17.79
N SER A 99 10.68 -0.29 -18.53
CA SER A 99 11.63 0.62 -19.19
C SER A 99 11.66 1.97 -18.51
N LEU A 100 12.10 1.98 -17.26
CA LEU A 100 12.23 3.21 -16.46
C LEU A 100 13.68 3.43 -16.02
N GLY A 101 14.65 2.94 -16.80
CA GLY A 101 16.06 3.05 -16.46
C GLY A 101 16.40 2.43 -15.10
N ASP A 102 17.18 3.15 -14.29
CA ASP A 102 17.59 2.68 -12.97
C ASP A 102 16.42 2.54 -11.99
N ASP A 103 15.37 3.35 -12.12
CA ASP A 103 14.13 3.17 -11.33
C ASP A 103 13.47 1.84 -11.66
N GLY A 104 13.51 1.45 -12.95
CA GLY A 104 13.03 0.15 -13.41
C GLY A 104 13.83 -1.02 -12.82
N ARG A 105 15.15 -0.85 -12.67
CA ARG A 105 16.01 -1.83 -11.98
C ARG A 105 15.58 -2.01 -10.54
N VAL A 106 15.47 -0.93 -9.78
CA VAL A 106 15.11 -0.95 -8.35
C VAL A 106 13.72 -1.57 -8.15
N MET A 107 12.75 -1.22 -9.00
CA MET A 107 11.41 -1.79 -8.92
C MET A 107 11.40 -3.31 -9.16
N ILE A 108 12.06 -3.77 -10.21
CA ILE A 108 12.09 -5.20 -10.58
C ILE A 108 12.88 -6.04 -9.57
N GLU A 109 14.04 -5.55 -9.11
CA GLU A 109 14.86 -6.21 -8.09
C GLU A 109 14.12 -6.28 -6.76
N GLY A 110 13.47 -5.18 -6.37
CA GLY A 110 12.61 -5.08 -5.19
C GLY A 110 11.46 -6.09 -5.20
N GLU A 111 10.72 -6.20 -6.31
CA GLU A 111 9.62 -7.15 -6.45
C GLU A 111 10.12 -8.60 -6.45
N TYR A 112 11.24 -8.89 -7.12
CA TYR A 112 11.85 -10.23 -7.13
C TYR A 112 12.19 -10.72 -5.72
N GLU A 113 12.91 -9.92 -4.93
CA GLU A 113 13.27 -10.30 -3.56
C GLU A 113 12.05 -10.32 -2.63
N SER A 114 11.03 -9.51 -2.89
CA SER A 114 9.74 -9.54 -2.18
C SER A 114 9.02 -10.86 -2.40
N LEU A 115 8.82 -11.27 -3.65
CA LEU A 115 8.22 -12.56 -3.99
C LEU A 115 9.03 -13.72 -3.42
N LYS A 116 10.36 -13.62 -3.43
CA LYS A 116 11.24 -14.66 -2.89
C LYS A 116 11.08 -14.81 -1.39
N ALA A 117 10.97 -13.69 -0.66
CA ALA A 117 10.69 -13.69 0.76
C ALA A 117 9.29 -14.26 1.09
N ILE A 118 8.26 -13.86 0.34
CA ILE A 118 6.90 -14.38 0.52
C ILE A 118 6.85 -15.89 0.23
N HIS A 119 7.42 -16.32 -0.90
CA HIS A 119 7.44 -17.72 -1.33
C HIS A 119 8.21 -18.61 -0.33
N ALA A 120 9.29 -18.11 0.26
CA ALA A 120 10.03 -18.84 1.30
C ALA A 120 9.19 -19.12 2.56
N VAL A 121 8.26 -18.22 2.92
CA VAL A 121 7.38 -18.37 4.10
C VAL A 121 6.11 -19.15 3.75
N SER A 122 5.52 -18.87 2.60
CA SER A 122 4.26 -19.46 2.15
C SER A 122 4.26 -19.65 0.62
N PRO A 123 4.82 -20.77 0.11
CA PRO A 123 4.98 -21.03 -1.32
C PRO A 123 3.70 -20.88 -2.15
N ASP A 124 2.56 -21.32 -1.61
CA ASP A 124 1.29 -21.25 -2.34
C ASP A 124 0.65 -19.84 -2.31
N PHE A 125 1.17 -18.88 -1.53
CA PHE A 125 0.55 -17.56 -1.35
C PHE A 125 1.12 -16.48 -2.29
N GLY A 126 2.38 -16.59 -2.72
CA GLY A 126 2.95 -15.74 -3.77
C GLY A 126 3.47 -16.60 -4.94
N PRO A 127 3.46 -16.11 -6.19
CA PRO A 127 4.12 -16.78 -7.30
C PRO A 127 5.60 -17.06 -6.99
N GLU A 128 6.10 -18.23 -7.41
CA GLU A 128 7.53 -18.52 -7.34
C GLU A 128 8.31 -17.58 -8.28
N PRO A 129 9.23 -16.73 -7.78
CA PRO A 129 10.09 -15.94 -8.66
C PRO A 129 11.23 -16.81 -9.17
N TYR A 130 11.48 -16.77 -10.48
CA TYR A 130 12.54 -17.55 -11.11
C TYR A 130 13.80 -16.74 -11.36
N ALA A 131 13.65 -15.54 -11.93
CA ALA A 131 14.78 -14.68 -12.26
C ALA A 131 14.36 -13.22 -12.40
N TRP A 132 15.35 -12.34 -12.32
CA TRP A 132 15.23 -10.97 -12.81
C TRP A 132 16.52 -10.57 -13.54
N GLY A 133 16.46 -9.54 -14.39
CA GLY A 133 17.64 -9.05 -15.10
C GLY A 133 17.35 -7.91 -16.06
N LYS A 134 18.37 -7.50 -16.83
CA LYS A 134 18.26 -6.50 -17.89
C LYS A 134 18.02 -7.18 -19.24
N PHE A 135 17.18 -6.60 -20.10
CA PHE A 135 17.07 -7.02 -21.49
C PHE A 135 18.40 -6.83 -22.25
N ARG A 136 18.65 -7.69 -23.23
CA ARG A 136 19.87 -7.67 -24.05
C ARG A 136 19.72 -6.79 -25.29
N LYS A 137 18.56 -6.84 -25.94
CA LYS A 137 18.30 -6.17 -27.22
C LYS A 137 18.03 -4.68 -27.07
N ASP A 138 17.96 -4.19 -25.84
CA ASP A 138 17.42 -2.87 -25.57
C ASP A 138 18.48 -1.77 -25.49
N GLU A 139 18.26 -0.71 -26.28
CA GLU A 139 19.02 0.54 -26.22
C GLU A 139 18.57 1.37 -25.00
N GLU A 140 17.34 1.15 -24.53
CA GLU A 140 16.78 1.70 -23.31
C GLU A 140 16.98 0.71 -22.15
N SER A 141 17.17 1.22 -20.94
CA SER A 141 17.52 0.36 -19.79
C SER A 141 16.29 -0.35 -19.22
N THR A 142 15.89 -1.45 -19.87
CA THR A 142 14.72 -2.27 -19.50
C THR A 142 15.09 -3.45 -18.64
N TYR A 143 14.32 -3.65 -17.57
CA TYR A 143 14.51 -4.73 -16.61
C TYR A 143 13.28 -5.63 -16.54
N PHE A 144 13.49 -6.90 -16.23
CA PHE A 144 12.42 -7.90 -16.20
C PHE A 144 12.41 -8.74 -14.94
N LEU A 145 11.21 -9.18 -14.57
CA LEU A 145 10.92 -10.20 -13.58
C LEU A 145 10.26 -11.40 -14.28
N LEU A 146 10.84 -12.59 -14.12
CA LEU A 146 10.29 -13.86 -14.55
C LEU A 146 9.78 -14.64 -13.34
N ALA A 147 8.50 -15.00 -13.35
CA ALA A 147 7.84 -15.69 -12.23
C ALA A 147 6.88 -16.80 -12.70
N GLU A 148 6.40 -17.58 -11.74
CA GLU A 148 5.32 -18.54 -11.93
C GLU A 148 4.07 -17.87 -12.50
N TYR A 149 3.55 -18.41 -13.59
CA TYR A 149 2.24 -18.03 -14.07
C TYR A 149 1.15 -18.69 -13.22
N ARG A 150 0.19 -17.89 -12.75
CA ARG A 150 -1.04 -18.36 -12.09
C ARG A 150 -2.24 -17.74 -12.76
N GLU A 151 -3.23 -18.55 -13.11
CA GLU A 151 -4.46 -18.04 -13.71
C GLU A 151 -5.30 -17.29 -12.66
N VAL A 152 -5.57 -16.01 -12.92
CA VAL A 152 -6.29 -15.09 -12.04
C VAL A 152 -7.80 -15.38 -12.06
N GLY A 153 -8.34 -15.67 -10.87
CA GLY A 153 -9.75 -15.99 -10.65
C GLY A 153 -10.55 -14.84 -10.07
N GLU A 154 -11.24 -15.09 -8.95
CA GLU A 154 -12.00 -14.06 -8.23
C GLU A 154 -11.05 -13.05 -7.59
N GLN A 155 -11.35 -11.76 -7.77
CA GLN A 155 -10.54 -10.63 -7.35
C GLN A 155 -11.46 -9.51 -6.81
N PRO A 156 -11.31 -9.11 -5.54
CA PRO A 156 -10.47 -9.72 -4.49
C PRO A 156 -10.93 -11.14 -4.12
N PRO A 157 -10.06 -11.97 -3.51
CA PRO A 157 -10.41 -13.33 -3.12
C PRO A 157 -11.35 -13.37 -1.90
N ASN A 158 -12.00 -14.52 -1.67
CA ASN A 158 -12.89 -14.72 -0.52
C ASN A 158 -12.32 -14.15 0.81
N PRO A 159 -13.05 -13.27 1.52
CA PRO A 159 -12.50 -12.54 2.67
C PRO A 159 -11.95 -13.43 3.78
N LEU A 160 -12.64 -14.53 4.12
CA LEU A 160 -12.23 -15.41 5.21
C LEU A 160 -10.94 -16.16 4.87
N ARG A 161 -10.86 -16.71 3.65
CA ARG A 161 -9.69 -17.49 3.21
C ARG A 161 -8.48 -16.59 3.01
N PHE A 162 -8.68 -15.46 2.33
CA PHE A 162 -7.61 -14.51 2.06
C PHE A 162 -6.98 -13.96 3.34
N THR A 163 -7.81 -13.43 4.25
CA THR A 163 -7.30 -12.85 5.50
C THR A 163 -6.68 -13.89 6.43
N ALA A 164 -7.10 -15.16 6.36
CA ALA A 164 -6.44 -16.25 7.08
C ALA A 164 -5.01 -16.49 6.55
N ARG A 165 -4.81 -16.50 5.23
CA ARG A 165 -3.49 -16.66 4.60
C ARG A 165 -2.58 -15.45 4.82
N LEU A 166 -3.12 -14.23 4.75
CA LEU A 166 -2.38 -13.01 5.06
C LEU A 166 -1.92 -12.99 6.53
N ALA A 167 -2.83 -13.31 7.46
CA ALA A 167 -2.47 -13.40 8.87
C ALA A 167 -1.46 -14.52 9.14
N GLU A 168 -1.55 -15.66 8.44
CA GLU A 168 -0.57 -16.74 8.51
C GLU A 168 0.82 -16.25 8.07
N LEU A 169 0.94 -15.59 6.91
CA LEU A 169 2.20 -14.97 6.45
C LEU A 169 2.81 -14.07 7.53
N HIS A 170 2.01 -13.18 8.10
CA HIS A 170 2.47 -12.26 9.14
C HIS A 170 2.89 -12.99 10.42
N GLN A 171 2.21 -14.07 10.79
CA GLN A 171 2.52 -14.85 11.99
C GLN A 171 3.75 -15.74 11.83
N THR A 172 3.94 -16.36 10.66
CA THR A 172 4.97 -17.38 10.44
C THR A 172 6.27 -16.83 9.86
N SER A 173 6.25 -15.66 9.23
CA SER A 173 7.46 -14.99 8.76
C SER A 173 8.42 -14.69 9.92
N VAL A 174 9.72 -14.70 9.67
CA VAL A 174 10.74 -14.37 10.69
C VAL A 174 11.72 -13.41 10.08
N SER A 175 11.85 -12.20 10.65
CA SER A 175 12.88 -11.26 10.22
C SER A 175 14.26 -11.91 10.37
N PRO A 176 15.10 -11.91 9.32
CA PRO A 176 16.41 -12.54 9.36
C PRO A 176 17.34 -11.90 10.40
N THR A 177 17.08 -10.65 10.78
CA THR A 177 17.84 -9.90 11.78
C THR A 177 17.10 -9.74 13.12
N GLY A 178 15.82 -10.14 13.17
CA GLY A 178 14.92 -9.81 14.28
C GLY A 178 14.50 -8.33 14.34
N LYS A 179 14.86 -7.52 13.33
CA LYS A 179 14.58 -6.08 13.23
C LYS A 179 13.57 -5.76 12.13
N PHE A 180 13.06 -4.54 12.09
CA PHE A 180 12.22 -4.01 11.01
C PHE A 180 13.08 -3.54 9.83
N GLY A 181 12.55 -3.64 8.62
CA GLY A 181 13.25 -3.27 7.39
C GLY A 181 13.44 -4.45 6.43
N PHE A 182 14.38 -4.33 5.50
CA PHE A 182 14.65 -5.30 4.44
C PHE A 182 16.12 -5.20 4.00
N HIS A 183 16.60 -6.17 3.21
CA HIS A 183 18.00 -6.21 2.77
C HIS A 183 18.27 -5.44 1.47
N ILE A 184 17.22 -4.93 0.83
CA ILE A 184 17.29 -4.07 -0.35
C ILE A 184 16.15 -3.06 -0.34
N THR A 185 16.26 -2.05 -1.19
CA THR A 185 15.18 -1.12 -1.49
C THR A 185 14.07 -1.85 -2.24
N THR A 186 12.84 -1.76 -1.74
CA THR A 186 11.62 -2.14 -2.46
C THR A 186 10.85 -0.90 -2.88
N CYS A 187 9.84 -1.05 -3.75
CA CYS A 187 9.03 0.06 -4.22
C CYS A 187 7.55 -0.10 -3.82
N HIS A 188 6.86 1.00 -3.56
CA HIS A 188 5.40 1.06 -3.52
C HIS A 188 4.96 1.58 -4.88
N ALA A 189 4.43 0.68 -5.72
CA ALA A 189 4.38 0.87 -7.16
C ALA A 189 5.78 1.27 -7.70
N LYS A 190 5.94 2.44 -8.31
CA LYS A 190 7.27 2.93 -8.78
C LYS A 190 8.01 3.83 -7.78
N LEU A 191 7.47 4.07 -6.58
CA LEU A 191 8.12 4.93 -5.59
C LEU A 191 9.04 4.10 -4.69
N PRO A 192 10.36 4.37 -4.66
CA PRO A 192 11.27 3.69 -3.75
C PRO A 192 10.85 3.86 -2.29
N GLN A 193 10.99 2.80 -1.50
CA GLN A 193 10.69 2.79 -0.08
C GLN A 193 11.99 2.81 0.73
N ILE A 194 12.00 3.49 1.89
CA ILE A 194 13.07 3.32 2.87
C ILE A 194 12.95 1.91 3.48
N THR A 195 13.70 0.97 2.92
CA THR A 195 13.63 -0.45 3.31
C THR A 195 14.98 -1.13 3.38
N ASP A 196 16.01 -0.67 2.66
CA ASP A 196 17.39 -1.16 2.78
C ASP A 196 18.07 -0.65 4.06
N CYS A 197 17.52 -1.05 5.20
CA CYS A 197 18.02 -0.73 6.53
C CYS A 197 17.43 -1.72 7.55
N TRP A 198 17.98 -1.72 8.76
CA TRP A 198 17.48 -2.57 9.84
C TRP A 198 17.33 -1.78 11.14
N GLU A 199 16.08 -1.58 11.55
CA GLU A 199 15.71 -0.76 12.71
C GLU A 199 15.09 -1.60 13.82
N GLU A 200 15.51 -1.37 15.06
CA GLU A 200 14.92 -2.04 16.23
C GLU A 200 13.55 -1.47 16.60
N SER A 201 13.35 -0.17 16.33
CA SER A 201 12.12 0.55 16.63
C SER A 201 11.28 0.75 15.38
N TRP A 202 10.04 0.25 15.42
CA TRP A 202 9.04 0.48 14.39
C TRP A 202 8.67 1.97 14.28
N GLU A 203 8.65 2.69 15.40
CA GLU A 203 8.43 4.14 15.42
C GLU A 203 9.46 4.86 14.54
N VAL A 204 10.75 4.48 14.67
CA VAL A 204 11.86 5.09 13.92
C VAL A 204 11.73 4.77 12.44
N LEU A 205 11.58 3.49 12.07
CA LEU A 205 11.47 3.12 10.65
C LEU A 205 10.25 3.75 9.99
N TYR A 206 9.09 3.71 10.64
CA TYR A 206 7.87 4.28 10.07
C TYR A 206 7.95 5.80 9.92
N ARG A 207 8.60 6.50 10.88
CA ARG A 207 8.89 7.94 10.76
C ARG A 207 9.77 8.25 9.55
N LYS A 208 10.85 7.49 9.36
CA LYS A 208 11.75 7.61 8.17
C LYS A 208 10.96 7.38 6.88
N GLN A 209 10.13 6.33 6.83
CA GLN A 209 9.30 6.00 5.66
C GLN A 209 8.24 7.07 5.34
N LEU A 210 7.48 7.56 6.32
CA LEU A 210 6.44 8.57 6.07
C LEU A 210 7.06 9.91 5.68
N GLY A 211 8.14 10.35 6.33
CA GLY A 211 8.81 11.60 5.96
C GLY A 211 9.47 11.55 4.59
N HIS A 212 9.99 10.38 4.17
CA HIS A 212 10.43 10.18 2.79
C HIS A 212 9.29 10.42 1.78
N MET A 213 8.09 9.88 2.03
CA MET A 213 6.93 10.10 1.16
C MET A 213 6.49 11.58 1.14
N VAL A 214 6.60 12.30 2.25
CA VAL A 214 6.34 13.75 2.31
C VAL A 214 7.34 14.52 1.42
N LYS A 215 8.62 14.15 1.47
CA LYS A 215 9.66 14.74 0.60
C LYS A 215 9.39 14.46 -0.87
N LEU A 216 8.99 13.22 -1.22
CA LEU A 216 8.62 12.89 -2.60
C LEU A 216 7.39 13.67 -3.09
N ASP A 217 6.38 13.87 -2.23
CA ASP A 217 5.21 14.69 -2.54
C ASP A 217 5.58 16.16 -2.80
N GLU A 218 6.42 16.73 -1.96
CA GLU A 218 6.94 18.10 -2.12
C GLU A 218 7.77 18.25 -3.41
N GLN A 219 8.63 17.28 -3.73
CA GLN A 219 9.39 17.28 -4.99
C GLN A 219 8.47 17.19 -6.22
N LYS A 220 7.39 16.42 -6.13
CA LYS A 220 6.45 16.21 -7.25
C LYS A 220 5.53 17.40 -7.47
N HIS A 221 4.97 17.95 -6.39
CA HIS A 221 3.85 18.89 -6.45
C HIS A 221 4.19 20.30 -5.95
N GLY A 222 5.40 20.51 -5.47
CA GLY A 222 5.84 21.75 -4.84
C GLY A 222 5.34 21.93 -3.40
N GLU A 223 5.74 23.05 -2.82
CA GLU A 223 5.45 23.38 -1.43
C GLU A 223 3.96 23.59 -1.17
N TRP A 224 3.51 23.08 -0.03
CA TRP A 224 2.18 23.37 0.51
C TRP A 224 2.29 23.62 2.02
N PRO A 225 2.48 24.89 2.45
CA PRO A 225 2.84 25.21 3.83
C PRO A 225 1.92 24.59 4.88
N GLU A 226 0.60 24.58 4.67
CA GLU A 226 -0.34 23.98 5.60
C GLU A 226 -0.19 22.45 5.69
N PHE A 227 0.14 21.79 4.59
CA PHE A 227 0.44 20.35 4.56
C PHE A 227 1.75 20.06 5.30
N GLN A 228 2.80 20.82 5.01
CA GLN A 228 4.10 20.69 5.65
C GLN A 228 4.01 20.89 7.17
N ALA A 229 3.19 21.83 7.63
CA ALA A 229 2.93 22.07 9.05
C ALA A 229 2.32 20.86 9.75
N VAL A 230 1.24 20.28 9.20
CA VAL A 230 0.59 19.11 9.81
C VAL A 230 1.45 17.86 9.66
N ALA A 231 2.18 17.69 8.56
CA ALA A 231 3.11 16.60 8.35
C ALA A 231 4.22 16.60 9.41
N ARG A 232 4.82 17.78 9.69
CA ARG A 232 5.83 17.93 10.74
C ARG A 232 5.28 17.53 12.11
N LEU A 233 4.09 17.99 12.48
CA LEU A 233 3.45 17.60 13.74
C LEU A 233 3.14 16.09 13.80
N VAL A 234 2.76 15.48 12.68
CA VAL A 234 2.57 14.02 12.63
C VAL A 234 3.89 13.30 12.89
N LEU A 235 4.97 13.67 12.20
CA LEU A 235 6.28 13.04 12.34
C LEU A 235 6.87 13.20 13.76
N GLU A 236 6.75 14.40 14.35
CA GLU A 236 7.40 14.73 15.62
C GLU A 236 6.57 14.39 16.86
N LYS A 237 5.22 14.37 16.75
CA LYS A 237 4.33 14.24 17.92
C LYS A 237 3.41 13.03 17.82
N VAL A 238 2.72 12.88 16.68
CA VAL A 238 1.70 11.82 16.52
C VAL A 238 2.34 10.44 16.43
N ILE A 239 3.36 10.26 15.58
CA ILE A 239 4.07 8.98 15.43
C ILE A 239 4.64 8.51 16.78
N PRO A 240 5.41 9.32 17.53
CA PRO A 240 5.84 8.95 18.86
C PRO A 240 4.71 8.56 19.80
N ARG A 241 3.60 9.31 19.81
CA ARG A 241 2.46 9.03 20.68
C ARG A 241 1.80 7.69 20.34
N LEU A 242 1.65 7.36 19.05
CA LEU A 242 0.90 6.18 18.62
C LEU A 242 1.76 4.91 18.51
N LEU A 243 3.03 5.03 18.13
CA LEU A 243 3.87 3.88 17.79
C LEU A 243 4.83 3.47 18.90
N ARG A 244 5.36 4.41 19.70
CA ARG A 244 6.21 4.08 20.85
C ARG A 244 5.57 3.12 21.84
N PRO A 245 4.26 3.28 22.19
CA PRO A 245 3.59 2.36 23.10
C PRO A 245 3.63 0.90 22.65
N LEU A 246 3.71 0.61 21.35
CA LEU A 246 3.77 -0.77 20.83
C LEU A 246 5.00 -1.55 21.33
N GLN A 247 6.07 -0.84 21.70
CA GLN A 247 7.35 -1.42 22.12
C GLN A 247 7.85 -0.89 23.48
N SER A 248 6.98 -0.22 24.26
CA SER A 248 7.31 0.32 25.58
C SER A 248 6.50 -0.36 26.69
N GLU A 249 6.87 -0.11 27.94
CA GLU A 249 6.14 -0.64 29.11
C GLU A 249 6.04 -2.18 29.11
N GLY A 250 7.11 -2.85 28.63
CA GLY A 250 7.17 -4.31 28.52
C GLY A 250 6.42 -4.90 27.32
N ARG A 251 5.82 -4.07 26.46
CA ARG A 251 5.21 -4.51 25.20
C ARG A 251 6.26 -4.66 24.11
N SER A 252 5.95 -5.52 23.16
CA SER A 252 6.76 -5.76 21.98
C SER A 252 5.86 -6.16 20.82
N ILE A 253 6.17 -5.64 19.65
CA ILE A 253 5.59 -6.11 18.38
C ILE A 253 6.64 -6.89 17.60
N LYS A 254 6.15 -7.85 16.81
CA LYS A 254 6.98 -8.68 15.95
C LYS A 254 7.18 -7.98 14.59
N PRO A 255 8.42 -7.83 14.09
CA PRO A 255 8.67 -7.55 12.69
C PRO A 255 8.19 -8.74 11.85
N CYS A 256 7.10 -8.57 11.12
CA CYS A 256 6.56 -9.58 10.22
C CYS A 256 6.69 -9.13 8.78
N LEU A 257 6.89 -10.09 7.88
CA LEU A 257 6.93 -9.81 6.45
C LEU A 257 5.55 -9.34 5.99
N VAL A 258 5.46 -8.09 5.56
CA VAL A 258 4.29 -7.51 4.90
C VAL A 258 4.46 -7.59 3.39
N HIS A 259 3.35 -7.70 2.66
CA HIS A 259 3.32 -7.52 1.20
C HIS A 259 3.78 -6.12 0.80
N GLY A 260 3.35 -5.10 1.55
CA GLY A 260 3.79 -3.70 1.41
C GLY A 260 3.01 -2.88 0.37
N ASP A 261 2.23 -3.55 -0.49
CA ASP A 261 1.26 -2.91 -1.39
C ASP A 261 -0.06 -3.71 -1.48
N MET A 262 -0.67 -4.03 -0.35
CA MET A 262 -1.87 -4.89 -0.33
C MET A 262 -3.17 -4.12 -0.58
N TRP A 263 -3.70 -4.23 -1.79
CA TRP A 263 -5.03 -3.75 -2.17
C TRP A 263 -5.76 -4.80 -3.03
N ASP A 264 -7.02 -4.55 -3.37
CA ASP A 264 -7.89 -5.57 -4.00
C ASP A 264 -7.42 -6.06 -5.37
N GLU A 265 -6.51 -5.34 -6.02
CA GLU A 265 -5.98 -5.72 -7.33
C GLU A 265 -4.64 -6.45 -7.29
N ASN A 266 -4.03 -6.54 -6.10
CA ASN A 266 -2.81 -7.31 -5.85
C ASN A 266 -3.08 -8.64 -5.12
N ALA A 267 -4.35 -9.03 -5.03
CA ALA A 267 -4.78 -10.30 -4.45
C ALA A 267 -5.86 -10.96 -5.31
N ALA A 268 -5.72 -12.25 -5.60
CA ALA A 268 -6.71 -13.00 -6.37
C ALA A 268 -6.84 -14.45 -5.89
N THR A 269 -7.85 -15.16 -6.40
CA THR A 269 -7.95 -16.61 -6.28
C THR A 269 -7.19 -17.27 -7.43
N ASN A 270 -6.34 -18.25 -7.14
CA ASN A 270 -5.74 -19.08 -8.18
C ASN A 270 -6.82 -20.00 -8.76
N MET A 271 -7.10 -19.92 -10.06
CA MET A 271 -8.17 -20.67 -10.71
C MET A 271 -7.99 -22.19 -10.62
N ASP A 272 -6.75 -22.68 -10.63
CA ASP A 272 -6.46 -24.12 -10.61
C ASP A 272 -6.67 -24.73 -9.23
N THR A 273 -6.30 -24.00 -8.17
CA THR A 273 -6.30 -24.52 -6.79
C THR A 273 -7.49 -24.03 -5.97
N GLY A 274 -8.08 -22.89 -6.35
CA GLY A 274 -9.09 -22.17 -5.58
C GLY A 274 -8.54 -21.54 -4.30
N GLU A 275 -7.21 -21.43 -4.14
CA GLU A 275 -6.57 -20.77 -2.99
C GLU A 275 -6.29 -19.28 -3.28
N PRO A 276 -6.35 -18.39 -2.27
CA PRO A 276 -5.91 -17.01 -2.41
C PRO A 276 -4.40 -16.92 -2.65
N PHE A 277 -3.97 -16.01 -3.50
CA PHE A 277 -2.58 -15.62 -3.69
C PHE A 277 -2.45 -14.11 -3.91
N VAL A 278 -1.24 -13.59 -3.74
CA VAL A 278 -0.87 -12.18 -3.86
C VAL A 278 0.27 -12.02 -4.86
N PHE A 279 0.39 -10.83 -5.45
CA PHE A 279 1.40 -10.51 -6.47
C PHE A 279 1.64 -8.99 -6.47
N ASP A 280 2.69 -8.54 -7.16
CA ASP A 280 3.11 -7.12 -7.21
C ASP A 280 3.50 -6.58 -5.82
N ALA A 281 4.43 -7.29 -5.16
CA ALA A 281 4.81 -7.05 -3.78
C ALA A 281 6.00 -6.08 -3.65
N GLY A 282 5.89 -5.15 -2.69
CA GLY A 282 6.97 -4.26 -2.23
C GLY A 282 7.28 -4.51 -0.76
N SER A 283 7.79 -5.70 -0.46
CA SER A 283 7.79 -6.29 0.88
C SER A 283 8.91 -5.80 1.78
N PHE A 284 8.64 -5.77 3.08
CA PHE A 284 9.63 -5.55 4.12
C PHE A 284 9.13 -6.12 5.45
N TYR A 285 9.96 -6.13 6.49
CA TYR A 285 9.54 -6.51 7.84
C TYR A 285 8.98 -5.29 8.58
N ALA A 286 7.69 -5.33 8.89
CA ALA A 286 6.94 -4.22 9.47
C ALA A 286 6.09 -4.67 10.67
N HIS A 287 5.41 -3.73 11.31
CA HIS A 287 4.27 -4.05 12.17
C HIS A 287 3.09 -4.55 11.33
N ASN A 288 2.46 -5.65 11.72
CA ASN A 288 1.39 -6.31 10.95
C ASN A 288 0.15 -5.43 10.67
N GLU A 289 -0.12 -4.43 11.50
CA GLU A 289 -1.23 -3.48 11.28
C GLU A 289 -0.95 -2.48 10.17
N TYR A 290 0.31 -2.30 9.75
CA TYR A 290 0.70 -1.45 8.64
C TYR A 290 -0.03 -1.84 7.35
N GLU A 291 -0.06 -3.13 7.02
CA GLU A 291 -0.65 -3.67 5.79
C GLU A 291 -2.14 -3.32 5.63
N ILE A 292 -2.90 -3.37 6.73
CA ILE A 292 -4.34 -3.06 6.70
C ILE A 292 -4.62 -1.56 6.68
N GLY A 293 -3.58 -0.70 6.75
CA GLY A 293 -3.71 0.74 6.58
C GLY A 293 -4.26 1.10 5.19
N ASN A 294 -3.85 0.37 4.15
CA ASN A 294 -4.34 0.59 2.79
C ASN A 294 -5.85 0.30 2.66
N TRP A 295 -6.40 -0.59 3.49
CA TRP A 295 -7.82 -0.95 3.48
C TRP A 295 -8.71 0.08 4.18
N ARG A 296 -8.15 1.22 4.59
CA ARG A 296 -8.94 2.33 5.15
C ARG A 296 -9.58 3.17 4.05
N ALA A 297 -8.93 3.27 2.90
CA ALA A 297 -9.39 4.13 1.82
C ALA A 297 -10.63 3.54 1.13
N PRO A 298 -11.75 4.26 1.04
CA PRO A 298 -12.99 3.72 0.47
C PRO A 298 -12.90 3.31 -1.01
N ARG A 299 -11.85 3.76 -1.71
CA ARG A 299 -11.52 3.37 -3.10
C ARG A 299 -11.14 1.90 -3.29
N HIS A 300 -10.79 1.20 -2.20
CA HIS A 300 -10.40 -0.20 -2.26
C HIS A 300 -11.55 -1.13 -1.86
N ARG A 301 -11.73 -2.24 -2.58
CA ARG A 301 -12.74 -3.25 -2.23
C ARG A 301 -12.40 -3.98 -0.93
N LEU A 302 -11.11 -4.04 -0.57
CA LEU A 302 -10.66 -4.59 0.72
C LEU A 302 -11.09 -3.72 1.93
N SER A 303 -11.62 -2.52 1.69
CA SER A 303 -12.14 -1.63 2.73
C SER A 303 -13.50 -2.06 3.27
N ASP A 304 -14.14 -3.06 2.66
CA ASP A 304 -15.28 -3.72 3.29
C ASP A 304 -14.87 -4.29 4.66
N LYS A 305 -15.62 -3.90 5.69
CA LYS A 305 -15.42 -4.29 7.09
C LYS A 305 -15.28 -5.81 7.27
N VAL A 306 -15.80 -6.62 6.36
CA VAL A 306 -15.64 -8.07 6.37
C VAL A 306 -14.17 -8.51 6.30
N TYR A 307 -13.31 -7.83 5.53
CA TYR A 307 -11.89 -8.15 5.44
C TYR A 307 -11.17 -7.80 6.74
N VAL A 308 -11.27 -6.55 7.19
CA VAL A 308 -10.65 -6.09 8.44
C VAL A 308 -11.11 -6.95 9.63
N LYS A 309 -12.42 -7.28 9.71
CA LYS A 309 -12.97 -8.12 10.77
C LYS A 309 -12.42 -9.56 10.73
N ASN A 310 -12.25 -10.14 9.55
CA ASN A 310 -11.69 -11.50 9.46
C ASN A 310 -10.19 -11.51 9.74
N TYR A 311 -9.42 -10.53 9.26
CA TYR A 311 -8.00 -10.42 9.59
C TYR A 311 -7.78 -10.30 11.11
N ARG A 312 -8.53 -9.42 11.78
CA ARG A 312 -8.49 -9.26 13.25
C ARG A 312 -8.86 -10.51 14.05
N ARG A 313 -9.60 -11.46 13.45
CA ARG A 313 -9.90 -12.77 14.08
C ARG A 313 -8.71 -13.70 14.06
N PHE A 314 -7.82 -13.57 13.07
CA PHE A 314 -6.65 -14.42 12.93
C PHE A 314 -5.43 -13.77 13.56
N TYR A 315 -5.26 -12.46 13.45
CA TYR A 315 -4.19 -11.68 14.07
C TYR A 315 -4.82 -10.58 14.95
N PRO A 316 -4.82 -10.73 16.29
CA PRO A 316 -5.38 -9.75 17.21
C PRO A 316 -4.73 -8.36 17.09
N VAL A 317 -5.46 -7.34 17.54
CA VAL A 317 -4.99 -5.95 17.57
C VAL A 317 -3.84 -5.82 18.58
N SER A 318 -2.87 -4.98 18.25
CA SER A 318 -1.74 -4.69 19.13
C SER A 318 -2.13 -3.71 20.25
N GLU A 319 -1.59 -3.92 21.45
CA GLU A 319 -1.83 -3.02 22.59
C GLU A 319 -1.06 -1.69 22.44
N PRO A 320 -1.67 -0.52 22.73
CA PRO A 320 -3.01 -0.34 23.29
C PRO A 320 -4.08 -0.52 22.23
N GLU A 321 -5.10 -1.34 22.49
CA GLU A 321 -6.17 -1.57 21.51
C GLU A 321 -6.96 -0.29 21.19
N ASP A 322 -7.11 0.61 22.17
CA ASP A 322 -7.85 1.88 22.00
C ASP A 322 -7.20 2.82 20.96
N ASP A 323 -5.89 2.67 20.71
CA ASP A 323 -5.15 3.46 19.71
C ASP A 323 -5.24 2.83 18.30
N TRP A 324 -5.89 1.67 18.12
CA TRP A 324 -5.90 0.93 16.85
C TRP A 324 -6.45 1.74 15.66
N ASP A 325 -7.57 2.43 15.85
CA ASP A 325 -8.20 3.19 14.76
C ASP A 325 -7.32 4.37 14.32
N ASP A 326 -6.67 5.03 15.28
CA ASP A 326 -5.73 6.12 15.02
C ASP A 326 -4.45 5.60 14.34
N ARG A 327 -3.93 4.43 14.75
CA ARG A 327 -2.81 3.78 14.06
C ARG A 327 -3.18 3.40 12.64
N ASN A 328 -4.39 2.88 12.41
CA ASN A 328 -4.84 2.54 11.07
C ASN A 328 -4.99 3.79 10.18
N LEU A 329 -5.50 4.91 10.72
CA LEU A 329 -5.47 6.22 10.04
C LEU A 329 -4.03 6.67 9.74
N LEU A 330 -3.12 6.58 10.72
CA LEU A 330 -1.72 6.93 10.54
C LEU A 330 -1.07 6.09 9.42
N TYR A 331 -1.31 4.78 9.39
CA TYR A 331 -0.79 3.89 8.35
C TYR A 331 -1.40 4.15 6.96
N SER A 332 -2.67 4.55 6.88
CA SER A 332 -3.31 4.88 5.60
C SER A 332 -2.66 6.09 4.92
N LEU A 333 -2.16 7.07 5.70
CA LEU A 333 -1.53 8.28 5.16
C LEU A 333 -0.41 7.95 4.16
N ARG A 334 0.39 6.92 4.43
CA ARG A 334 1.51 6.55 3.56
C ARG A 334 1.03 6.07 2.19
N TYR A 335 -0.01 5.23 2.18
CA TYR A 335 -0.59 4.70 0.94
C TYR A 335 -1.34 5.78 0.17
N ASP A 336 -2.13 6.59 0.86
CA ASP A 336 -2.87 7.70 0.25
C ASP A 336 -1.92 8.76 -0.34
N LEU A 337 -0.79 9.01 0.31
CA LEU A 337 0.25 9.91 -0.20
C LEU A 337 0.98 9.31 -1.41
N GLY A 338 1.27 8.00 -1.39
CA GLY A 338 1.83 7.31 -2.56
C GLY A 338 0.92 7.41 -3.79
N ALA A 339 -0.38 7.15 -3.61
CA ALA A 339 -1.37 7.34 -4.66
C ALA A 339 -1.48 8.82 -5.09
N ALA A 340 -1.42 9.78 -4.15
CA ALA A 340 -1.44 11.20 -4.48
C ALA A 340 -0.24 11.67 -5.33
N ILE A 341 0.94 11.06 -5.15
CA ILE A 341 2.13 11.32 -5.96
C ILE A 341 1.98 10.74 -7.37
N LEU A 342 1.41 9.53 -7.46
CA LEU A 342 1.39 8.73 -8.69
C LEU A 342 0.19 9.01 -9.60
N ILE A 343 -0.94 9.42 -9.03
CA ILE A 343 -2.21 9.59 -9.75
C ILE A 343 -2.48 11.08 -9.95
N PRO A 344 -2.24 11.64 -11.15
CA PRO A 344 -2.46 13.06 -11.39
C PRO A 344 -3.94 13.42 -11.29
N GLY A 345 -4.23 14.63 -10.81
CA GLY A 345 -5.60 15.17 -10.75
C GLY A 345 -6.49 14.62 -9.62
N CYS A 346 -6.02 13.66 -8.82
CA CYS A 346 -6.80 13.15 -7.68
C CYS A 346 -6.82 14.14 -6.49
N ASN A 347 -7.80 13.99 -5.60
CA ASN A 347 -7.97 14.82 -4.39
C ASN A 347 -7.20 14.28 -3.17
N LEU A 348 -6.37 13.24 -3.35
CA LEU A 348 -5.79 12.48 -2.24
C LEU A 348 -4.83 13.28 -1.37
N ARG A 349 -4.09 14.27 -1.91
CA ARG A 349 -3.23 15.15 -1.08
C ARG A 349 -4.04 15.87 0.01
N GLN A 350 -5.25 16.33 -0.34
CA GLN A 350 -6.15 16.99 0.61
C GLN A 350 -6.69 15.99 1.64
N ILE A 351 -7.04 14.77 1.23
CA ILE A 351 -7.44 13.68 2.15
C ILE A 351 -6.32 13.36 3.15
N VAL A 352 -5.07 13.25 2.67
CA VAL A 352 -3.89 13.03 3.54
C VAL A 352 -3.74 14.18 4.54
N LYS A 353 -3.83 15.44 4.08
CA LYS A 353 -3.76 16.61 4.95
C LYS A 353 -4.83 16.58 6.05
N ASP A 354 -6.06 16.24 5.69
CA ASP A 354 -7.18 16.20 6.63
C ASP A 354 -7.04 15.04 7.63
N GLY A 355 -6.49 13.90 7.19
CA GLY A 355 -6.09 12.80 8.05
C GLY A 355 -5.02 13.20 9.06
N MET A 356 -3.95 13.86 8.59
CA MET A 356 -2.89 14.42 9.44
C MET A 356 -3.47 15.42 10.45
N ALA A 357 -4.28 16.37 9.99
CA ALA A 357 -4.92 17.36 10.86
C ALA A 357 -5.84 16.72 11.91
N THR A 358 -6.55 15.64 11.56
CA THR A 358 -7.39 14.89 12.49
C THR A 358 -6.56 14.28 13.62
N LEU A 359 -5.44 13.65 13.29
CA LEU A 359 -4.52 13.11 14.29
C LEU A 359 -3.89 14.22 15.14
N CYS A 360 -3.44 15.32 14.53
CA CYS A 360 -2.85 16.45 15.24
C CYS A 360 -3.85 17.10 16.21
N LYS A 361 -5.12 17.28 15.81
CA LYS A 361 -6.19 17.78 16.70
C LYS A 361 -6.37 16.90 17.94
N LYS A 362 -6.20 15.58 17.79
CA LYS A 362 -6.39 14.62 18.88
C LYS A 362 -5.18 14.56 19.82
N PHE A 363 -3.96 14.60 19.28
CA PHE A 363 -2.75 14.28 20.05
C PHE A 363 -1.84 15.48 20.35
N CYS A 364 -1.91 16.57 19.58
CA CYS A 364 -1.12 17.79 19.78
C CYS A 364 -1.91 19.07 19.41
N PRO A 365 -3.10 19.31 20.02
CA PRO A 365 -3.97 20.41 19.63
C PRO A 365 -3.36 21.80 19.85
N LYS A 366 -2.49 21.96 20.87
CA LYS A 366 -1.86 23.26 21.17
C LYS A 366 -0.83 23.64 20.12
N GLU A 367 -0.02 22.67 19.72
CA GLU A 367 0.99 22.81 18.69
C GLU A 367 0.34 23.04 17.33
N LEU A 368 -0.79 22.38 17.05
CA LEU A 368 -1.57 22.64 15.85
C LEU A 368 -2.10 24.08 15.80
N ILE A 369 -2.67 24.59 16.90
CA ILE A 369 -3.13 25.99 16.98
C ILE A 369 -1.96 26.95 16.72
N ALA A 370 -0.83 26.74 17.41
CA ALA A 370 0.36 27.57 17.23
C ALA A 370 0.88 27.54 15.78
N ALA A 371 0.90 26.38 15.13
CA ALA A 371 1.31 26.25 13.74
C ALA A 371 0.36 26.97 12.76
N THR A 372 -0.94 26.98 13.05
CA THR A 372 -1.93 27.71 12.24
C THR A 372 -1.92 29.23 12.46
N GLU A 373 -1.50 29.70 13.64
CA GLU A 373 -1.45 31.13 13.98
C GLU A 373 -0.16 31.82 13.49
N GLN A 374 0.91 31.07 13.21
CA GLN A 374 2.25 31.59 12.88
C GLN A 374 2.59 31.67 11.38
N MET A 375 1.62 31.68 10.46
CA MET A 375 1.93 31.81 9.02
C MET A 375 2.53 33.20 8.69
N PRO A 376 3.70 33.28 8.02
CA PRO A 376 4.24 32.28 7.11
C PRO A 376 5.33 31.39 7.74
N LEU A 377 5.22 30.09 7.50
CA LEU A 377 6.29 29.11 7.74
C LEU A 377 7.49 29.43 6.84
N PRO A 378 8.73 29.14 7.27
CA PRO A 378 9.91 29.31 6.41
C PRO A 378 9.73 28.54 5.09
N SER A 379 10.21 29.14 4.00
CA SER A 379 10.10 28.69 2.60
C SER A 379 10.95 27.46 2.26
N SER A 380 11.30 26.66 3.25
CA SER A 380 11.95 25.36 3.09
C SER A 380 11.71 24.55 4.35
N LEU A 381 11.33 23.28 4.15
CA LEU A 381 11.25 22.28 5.21
C LEU A 381 12.66 21.90 5.69
N ASP A 382 13.33 22.78 6.45
CA ASP A 382 14.44 22.36 7.29
C ASP A 382 13.82 21.70 8.53
N PHE A 383 13.57 20.38 8.43
CA PHE A 383 13.30 19.56 9.61
C PHE A 383 14.46 19.75 10.59
N PRO A 384 14.24 19.98 11.90
CA PRO A 384 15.32 20.00 12.87
C PRO A 384 16.15 18.72 12.69
N ILE A 385 17.40 18.92 12.25
CA ILE A 385 18.35 17.87 11.92
C ILE A 385 18.81 17.27 13.26
N ASP A 386 18.05 16.33 13.79
CA ASP A 386 18.68 15.27 14.57
C ASP A 386 19.42 14.34 13.59
N ASP A 387 20.55 13.79 14.00
CA ASP A 387 21.51 12.99 13.20
C ASP A 387 20.86 11.90 12.30
N ASP A 388 19.63 11.47 12.59
CA ASP A 388 18.82 10.51 11.84
C ASP A 388 18.44 10.94 10.39
N TRP A 389 18.40 12.24 10.07
CA TRP A 389 17.96 12.72 8.74
C TRP A 389 19.11 12.91 7.73
N ALA A 390 20.34 13.11 8.19
CA ALA A 390 21.52 13.08 7.32
C ALA A 390 21.71 11.69 6.69
N GLU A 391 21.37 10.62 7.43
CA GLU A 391 21.31 9.26 6.91
C GLU A 391 20.29 9.08 5.78
N LEU A 392 19.19 9.85 5.77
CA LEU A 392 18.17 9.79 4.72
C LEU A 392 18.60 10.53 3.45
N GLU A 393 19.38 11.60 3.56
CA GLU A 393 19.98 12.26 2.41
C GLU A 393 21.09 11.39 1.82
N GLU A 394 21.96 10.82 2.66
CA GLU A 394 22.95 9.81 2.25
C GLU A 394 22.28 8.56 1.65
N TYR A 395 21.13 8.12 2.17
CA TYR A 395 20.33 7.04 1.59
C TYR A 395 19.82 7.41 0.19
N ASN A 396 19.29 8.61 0.00
CA ASN A 396 18.82 9.07 -1.32
C ASN A 396 19.99 9.16 -2.33
N GLU A 397 21.16 9.62 -1.88
CA GLU A 397 22.37 9.66 -2.71
C GLU A 397 22.90 8.24 -3.04
N LYS A 398 22.96 7.34 -2.05
CA LYS A 398 23.40 5.94 -2.25
C LYS A 398 22.44 5.12 -3.10
N ALA A 399 21.13 5.42 -3.03
CA ALA A 399 20.13 4.79 -3.87
C ALA A 399 20.22 5.24 -5.35
N GLY A 400 21.10 6.19 -5.68
CA GLY A 400 21.24 6.72 -7.04
C GLY A 400 20.08 7.62 -7.45
N ASN A 401 19.29 8.11 -6.49
CA ASN A 401 18.05 8.81 -6.74
C ASN A 401 18.29 10.29 -7.10
N SER A 402 18.90 10.56 -8.26
CA SER A 402 18.67 11.84 -8.94
C SER A 402 17.29 11.75 -9.61
N TYR A 403 16.22 11.95 -8.85
CA TYR A 403 14.87 11.91 -9.39
C TYR A 403 14.67 13.05 -10.39
N GLN A 404 14.94 12.80 -11.67
CA GLN A 404 14.21 13.47 -12.72
C GLN A 404 12.87 12.78 -12.78
N VAL A 405 11.84 13.40 -12.18
CA VAL A 405 10.47 13.03 -12.47
C VAL A 405 10.24 13.43 -13.92
N ASP A 406 10.53 12.52 -14.86
CA ASP A 406 10.18 12.74 -16.24
C ASP A 406 8.66 12.92 -16.30
N LEU A 407 8.28 14.14 -16.67
CA LEU A 407 6.93 14.46 -17.07
C LEU A 407 6.65 13.61 -18.31
N LEU A 408 6.03 12.44 -18.13
CA LEU A 408 5.24 11.79 -19.19
C LEU A 408 3.93 12.59 -19.42
N ILE A 409 4.07 13.91 -19.54
CA ILE A 409 3.17 14.79 -20.24
C ILE A 409 3.96 15.16 -21.49
N SER A 410 3.67 14.46 -22.60
CA SER A 410 4.03 14.95 -23.94
C SER A 410 3.70 16.45 -24.00
N PRO A 411 4.59 17.33 -24.50
CA PRO A 411 4.32 18.75 -24.60
C PRO A 411 3.25 19.02 -25.66
N VAL A 412 2.00 18.80 -25.28
CA VAL A 412 0.80 19.31 -25.95
C VAL A 412 -0.01 20.05 -24.90
N GLU A 413 0.62 21.03 -24.25
CA GLU A 413 -0.06 22.18 -23.65
C GLU A 413 0.90 23.34 -23.28
N ALA A 414 2.10 23.37 -23.85
CA ALA A 414 2.90 24.59 -23.97
C ALA A 414 2.64 25.21 -25.36
N GLY A 415 1.41 25.64 -25.60
CA GLY A 415 0.96 26.09 -26.92
C GLY A 415 -0.37 26.84 -26.92
N LEU A 416 -0.73 27.50 -25.82
CA LEU A 416 -1.88 28.40 -25.72
C LEU A 416 -1.56 29.63 -24.87
N THR A 417 -0.37 30.20 -25.07
CA THR A 417 -0.04 31.57 -24.66
C THR A 417 0.81 32.24 -25.72
N ASP A 418 0.29 32.37 -26.95
CA ASP A 418 0.54 33.49 -27.86
C ASP A 418 -0.25 33.28 -29.16
N ARG A 419 -1.55 33.62 -29.12
CA ARG A 419 -2.39 33.89 -30.30
C ARG A 419 -3.80 34.39 -29.92
N PHE A 420 -3.85 35.40 -29.06
CA PHE A 420 -5.00 36.31 -28.90
C PHE A 420 -4.49 37.69 -28.49
N LYS A 421 -3.55 38.20 -29.28
CA LYS A 421 -3.29 39.62 -29.45
C LYS A 421 -3.22 39.80 -30.96
N ASP A 422 -3.91 40.81 -31.45
CA ASP A 422 -4.12 41.12 -32.87
C ASP A 422 -5.28 40.34 -33.51
N ASP A 423 -6.52 40.63 -33.08
CA ASP A 423 -7.72 40.64 -33.95
C ASP A 423 -9.02 41.20 -33.30
N GLU A 424 -8.93 41.96 -32.20
CA GLU A 424 -10.04 42.79 -31.70
C GLU A 424 -9.77 44.30 -31.80
N CYS A 425 -8.81 44.70 -32.65
CA CYS A 425 -8.60 46.10 -33.03
C CYS A 425 -9.30 46.45 -34.35
N GLU A 426 -10.55 46.01 -34.56
CA GLU A 426 -11.38 46.55 -35.65
C GLU A 426 -12.91 46.51 -35.42
N LYS A 427 -13.39 46.16 -34.22
CA LYS A 427 -14.84 46.21 -33.87
C LYS A 427 -15.26 47.25 -32.84
N GLU A 428 -14.32 47.92 -32.15
CA GLU A 428 -14.62 49.06 -31.27
C GLU A 428 -14.62 50.43 -31.97
N ARG A 429 -14.92 50.46 -33.28
CA ARG A 429 -15.10 51.73 -34.05
C ARG A 429 -16.52 51.97 -34.56
N ALA A 430 -17.50 51.15 -34.17
CA ALA A 430 -18.87 51.26 -34.70
C ALA A 430 -20.00 51.39 -33.66
N GLU A 431 -19.73 51.32 -32.35
CA GLU A 431 -20.77 51.51 -31.31
C GLU A 431 -20.46 52.69 -30.37
N LYS A 432 -19.79 53.71 -30.92
CA LYS A 432 -19.66 55.03 -30.31
C LYS A 432 -20.55 56.05 -31.03
N THR A 433 -21.81 55.70 -31.18
CA THR A 433 -22.91 56.62 -31.48
C THR A 433 -24.19 55.88 -31.17
N THR A 434 -24.80 56.23 -30.03
CA THR A 434 -26.22 56.15 -29.62
C THR A 434 -26.25 55.70 -28.16
N ILE A 435 -26.90 56.50 -27.31
CA ILE A 435 -27.07 56.35 -25.85
C ILE A 435 -25.88 56.94 -25.04
N GLU A 436 -25.47 58.19 -25.31
CA GLU A 436 -26.03 59.38 -24.64
C GLU A 436 -27.56 59.37 -24.49
N THR A 437 -28.05 58.87 -23.37
CA THR A 437 -29.17 59.41 -22.57
C THR A 437 -29.54 58.36 -21.51
N MET A 438 -29.78 58.82 -20.28
CA MET A 438 -30.15 58.03 -19.09
C MET A 438 -28.93 57.37 -18.41
N GLU A 439 -28.52 57.69 -17.20
CA GLU A 439 -29.14 58.47 -16.13
C GLU A 439 -28.03 59.07 -15.26
N HIS A 440 -27.94 60.39 -15.36
CA HIS A 440 -27.51 61.29 -14.31
C HIS A 440 -28.53 61.18 -13.17
N ASN A 441 -28.14 60.65 -12.01
CA ASN A 441 -28.60 61.02 -10.66
C ASN A 441 -28.32 59.88 -9.65
N LEU A 442 -27.25 60.02 -8.87
CA LEU A 442 -27.26 59.97 -7.40
C LEU A 442 -25.82 59.81 -6.88
N GLU A 443 -25.11 60.93 -6.85
CA GLU A 443 -23.99 61.13 -5.94
C GLU A 443 -24.51 61.62 -4.58
N SER A 444 -23.73 61.30 -3.54
CA SER A 444 -23.50 62.05 -2.29
C SER A 444 -24.34 61.76 -1.04
N SER A 445 -23.69 61.18 -0.03
CA SER A 445 -23.52 61.73 1.34
C SER A 445 -22.85 60.68 2.25
N ASN A 446 -21.58 60.84 2.62
CA ASN A 446 -21.02 61.57 3.78
C ASN A 446 -21.34 61.01 5.20
N CYS A 447 -20.29 60.41 5.77
CA CYS A 447 -19.64 60.70 7.06
C CYS A 447 -20.38 60.62 8.43
N SER A 448 -19.74 59.85 9.32
CA SER A 448 -19.58 60.03 10.79
C SER A 448 -20.77 59.82 11.75
N ASN A 449 -20.64 58.84 12.67
CA ASN A 449 -20.48 59.08 14.13
C ASN A 449 -20.56 57.77 14.95
N GLN A 450 -19.52 57.54 15.77
CA GLN A 450 -19.59 56.85 17.08
C GLN A 450 -20.10 57.85 18.15
N PRO A 451 -20.47 57.52 19.43
CA PRO A 451 -19.81 56.52 20.31
C PRO A 451 -20.61 55.86 21.48
N ARG A 452 -19.89 55.03 22.26
CA ARG A 452 -20.06 54.63 23.70
C ARG A 452 -21.25 53.69 24.04
N SER A 453 -21.18 52.72 24.96
CA SER A 453 -20.52 52.60 26.28
C SER A 453 -20.55 51.11 26.76
N HIS A 454 -19.50 50.62 27.45
CA HIS A 454 -19.41 50.27 28.88
C HIS A 454 -19.81 48.84 29.33
N GLY A 455 -18.92 48.24 30.15
CA GLY A 455 -19.12 47.06 31.02
C GLY A 455 -18.14 45.92 30.69
N ARG A 456 -16.96 45.73 31.33
CA ARG A 456 -16.68 45.30 32.74
C ARG A 456 -17.47 44.04 33.12
N ASP A 457 -16.93 42.94 33.64
CA ASP A 457 -15.63 42.58 34.25
C ASP A 457 -15.46 41.04 34.18
N GLU A 458 -14.19 40.58 34.22
CA GLU A 458 -13.57 39.49 35.05
C GLU A 458 -14.47 38.36 35.60
N GLU A 459 -14.07 37.12 35.87
CA GLU A 459 -12.82 36.36 35.97
C GLU A 459 -13.29 34.92 36.29
N ASN A 460 -12.61 33.86 35.81
CA ASN A 460 -11.87 32.92 36.67
C ASN A 460 -11.58 31.55 36.05
N VAL A 461 -10.38 31.12 36.38
CA VAL A 461 -9.59 30.01 35.86
C VAL A 461 -9.24 29.09 37.04
N LYS A 462 -8.92 27.81 36.72
CA LYS A 462 -8.15 26.81 37.49
C LYS A 462 -8.86 26.08 38.66
N ALA A 463 -8.50 24.88 39.08
CA ALA A 463 -7.72 23.73 38.56
C ALA A 463 -7.45 22.74 39.73
N MET A 464 -7.19 21.45 39.40
CA MET A 464 -6.21 20.54 40.04
C MET A 464 -6.49 20.04 41.48
N LEU A 465 -5.99 18.91 42.04
CA LEU A 465 -5.09 17.80 41.67
C LEU A 465 -5.09 16.72 42.79
N GLY A 466 -4.53 15.52 42.49
CA GLY A 466 -3.76 14.63 43.40
C GLY A 466 -4.49 13.36 43.88
N GLY A 467 -3.96 12.12 43.90
CA GLY A 467 -2.60 11.54 43.82
C GLY A 467 -2.41 10.55 45.01
N THR A 468 -2.13 9.24 44.86
CA THR A 468 -0.83 8.49 45.07
C THR A 468 -1.18 6.99 45.33
N MET A 469 -0.59 5.95 44.69
CA MET A 469 0.71 5.24 44.78
C MET A 469 0.82 4.15 45.88
N ASP A 470 1.15 2.89 45.51
CA ASP A 470 2.16 2.05 46.21
C ASP A 470 2.57 0.75 45.47
N GLN A 471 3.85 0.35 45.63
CA GLN A 471 4.61 -0.72 44.96
C GLN A 471 4.69 -2.05 45.75
N LYS A 472 5.08 -3.15 45.10
CA LYS A 472 5.96 -4.19 45.68
C LYS A 472 6.76 -4.98 44.63
N VAL A 473 8.03 -5.20 44.96
CA VAL A 473 9.09 -5.94 44.24
C VAL A 473 9.30 -7.29 44.91
N ASP A 474 9.72 -8.33 44.16
CA ASP A 474 10.58 -9.40 44.71
C ASP A 474 11.49 -10.01 43.61
N GLU A 475 12.77 -10.19 43.94
CA GLU A 475 13.83 -10.82 43.14
C GLU A 475 14.28 -12.12 43.83
N ARG A 476 14.72 -13.14 43.07
CA ARG A 476 15.75 -14.11 43.51
C ARG A 476 16.24 -15.04 42.39
N SER A 477 17.58 -15.06 42.21
CA SER A 477 18.53 -16.18 42.00
C SER A 477 18.12 -17.38 41.11
N GLY A 478 18.91 -17.97 40.23
CA GLY A 478 20.37 -18.11 40.12
C GLY A 478 20.70 -19.54 39.65
N GLU A 479 21.81 -19.68 38.91
CA GLU A 479 22.60 -20.89 38.59
C GLU A 479 22.25 -21.88 37.47
N SER A 480 23.35 -22.20 36.78
CA SER A 480 23.60 -23.08 35.63
C SER A 480 23.76 -24.55 35.99
N VAL A 481 23.37 -25.47 35.08
CA VAL A 481 23.94 -26.82 35.02
C VAL A 481 24.08 -27.26 33.55
N LEU A 482 25.33 -27.53 33.13
CA LEU A 482 25.69 -28.35 31.96
C LEU A 482 25.23 -29.79 32.18
N LEU A 483 24.64 -30.47 31.17
CA LEU A 483 24.83 -31.91 30.94
C LEU A 483 24.36 -32.36 29.54
N LYS A 484 25.36 -32.84 28.78
CA LYS A 484 25.45 -33.87 27.73
C LYS A 484 24.19 -34.38 26.98
N THR A 485 24.39 -34.44 25.67
CA THR A 485 23.71 -35.20 24.60
C THR A 485 23.52 -36.69 24.89
N ASP A 486 22.30 -37.19 24.65
CA ASP A 486 21.94 -38.42 23.90
C ASP A 486 20.55 -38.91 24.31
N GLN A 487 19.51 -38.62 23.52
CA GLN A 487 18.23 -39.37 23.40
C GLN A 487 17.16 -38.59 22.59
N ILE A 488 17.25 -38.56 21.26
CA ILE A 488 16.11 -38.16 20.39
C ILE A 488 16.08 -39.00 19.10
N THR A 489 15.80 -40.31 19.20
CA THR A 489 15.45 -41.12 18.01
C THR A 489 14.31 -42.12 18.23
N THR A 490 13.57 -42.07 19.34
CA THR A 490 12.48 -43.03 19.63
C THR A 490 11.09 -42.41 19.84
N SER A 491 10.93 -41.08 19.78
CA SER A 491 9.63 -40.41 19.98
C SER A 491 8.85 -40.12 18.68
N LYS A 492 9.52 -39.94 17.53
CA LYS A 492 8.87 -39.63 16.24
C LYS A 492 8.09 -40.83 15.66
N ASP A 493 8.60 -42.05 15.82
CA ASP A 493 8.03 -43.26 15.18
C ASP A 493 6.71 -43.74 15.83
N ASN A 494 6.50 -43.42 17.12
CA ASN A 494 5.25 -43.71 17.84
C ASN A 494 4.12 -42.71 17.51
N GLY A 495 4.45 -41.49 17.09
CA GLY A 495 3.48 -40.48 16.66
C GLY A 495 2.81 -40.81 15.32
N GLU A 496 3.59 -41.32 14.36
CA GLU A 496 3.09 -41.67 13.03
C GLU A 496 2.19 -42.91 13.04
N LYS A 497 2.54 -43.94 13.82
CA LYS A 497 1.70 -45.14 14.02
C LYS A 497 0.33 -44.78 14.65
N LYS A 498 0.28 -43.82 15.59
CA LYS A 498 -0.99 -43.31 16.15
C LYS A 498 -1.81 -42.51 15.13
N LYS A 499 -1.18 -41.67 14.30
CA LYS A 499 -1.85 -40.91 13.21
C LYS A 499 -2.45 -41.82 12.13
N GLN A 500 -1.74 -42.87 11.70
CA GLN A 500 -2.26 -43.85 10.73
C GLN A 500 -3.45 -44.65 11.28
N LYS A 501 -3.42 -45.05 12.57
CA LYS A 501 -4.53 -45.77 13.22
C LYS A 501 -5.80 -44.91 13.32
N LYS A 502 -5.66 -43.60 13.60
CA LYS A 502 -6.77 -42.61 13.56
C LYS A 502 -7.34 -42.41 12.14
N LYS A 503 -6.49 -42.29 11.10
CA LYS A 503 -6.92 -42.20 9.69
C LYS A 503 -7.71 -43.45 9.24
N LYS A 504 -7.25 -44.66 9.59
CA LYS A 504 -7.99 -45.91 9.30
C LYS A 504 -9.35 -45.98 9.99
N LYS A 505 -9.47 -45.55 11.27
CA LYS A 505 -10.75 -45.47 11.99
C LYS A 505 -11.74 -44.47 11.34
N LYS A 506 -11.27 -43.29 10.90
CA LYS A 506 -12.11 -42.30 10.18
C LYS A 506 -12.61 -42.83 8.83
N LYS A 507 -11.76 -43.49 8.03
CA LYS A 507 -12.18 -44.13 6.76
C LYS A 507 -13.24 -45.23 6.97
N LYS A 508 -13.12 -46.04 8.04
CA LYS A 508 -14.10 -47.11 8.37
C LYS A 508 -15.47 -46.53 8.76
N LYS A 509 -15.51 -45.45 9.56
CA LYS A 509 -16.76 -44.73 9.89
C LYS A 509 -17.41 -44.07 8.66
N LYS A 510 -16.62 -43.50 7.75
CA LYS A 510 -17.13 -42.87 6.50
C LYS A 510 -17.77 -43.91 5.56
N LYS A 511 -17.16 -45.09 5.40
CA LYS A 511 -17.74 -46.22 4.64
C LYS A 511 -19.03 -46.77 5.26
N GLN A 512 -19.12 -46.82 6.60
CA GLN A 512 -20.32 -47.30 7.29
C GLN A 512 -21.50 -46.32 7.19
N LYS A 513 -21.23 -45.01 7.21
CA LYS A 513 -22.24 -43.95 6.98
C LYS A 513 -22.74 -43.93 5.53
N GLN A 514 -21.89 -44.23 4.56
CA GLN A 514 -22.29 -44.39 3.14
C GLN A 514 -23.12 -45.66 2.91
N LYS A 515 -22.84 -46.77 3.60
CA LYS A 515 -23.66 -48.00 3.53
C LYS A 515 -25.07 -47.79 4.09
N ARG A 516 -25.22 -47.03 5.18
CA ARG A 516 -26.53 -46.69 5.77
C ARG A 516 -27.36 -45.73 4.92
N ARG A 517 -26.73 -44.90 4.06
CA ARG A 517 -27.45 -44.02 3.12
C ARG A 517 -27.92 -44.72 1.84
N LYS A 518 -27.43 -45.94 1.55
CA LYS A 518 -27.82 -46.74 0.38
C LYS A 518 -28.91 -47.78 0.66
N GLN A 519 -29.35 -47.91 1.91
CA GLN A 519 -30.53 -48.69 2.28
C GLN A 519 -31.63 -47.69 2.65
N GLY A 520 -32.52 -47.40 1.70
CA GLY A 520 -33.72 -46.59 1.93
C GLY A 520 -34.70 -47.30 2.88
N PRO A 521 -35.66 -46.58 3.48
CA PRO A 521 -36.60 -47.14 4.43
C PRO A 521 -37.60 -48.06 3.72
N THR A 522 -37.79 -49.27 4.22
CA THR A 522 -38.86 -50.18 3.80
C THR A 522 -40.19 -49.70 4.38
N ASP A 523 -41.11 -49.33 3.50
CA ASP A 523 -42.52 -49.08 3.79
C ASP A 523 -43.17 -50.32 4.42
N LYS A 524 -43.78 -50.13 5.59
CA LYS A 524 -44.88 -50.98 6.07
C LYS A 524 -46.05 -50.06 6.40
N ARG A 525 -47.06 -50.12 5.54
CA ARG A 525 -48.40 -49.57 5.72
C ARG A 525 -49.33 -50.68 6.25
N ALA A 526 -50.46 -50.27 6.85
CA ALA A 526 -51.60 -51.05 7.38
C ALA A 526 -51.42 -51.55 8.82
N ALA A 527 -52.38 -51.47 9.74
CA ALA A 527 -53.77 -51.01 9.80
C ALA A 527 -54.02 -50.65 11.29
N GLY A 528 -54.84 -49.68 11.67
CA GLY A 528 -56.29 -49.81 11.77
C GLY A 528 -56.72 -49.40 13.20
N GLU A 529 -57.91 -48.78 13.28
CA GLU A 529 -58.62 -48.19 14.44
C GLU A 529 -58.19 -46.81 14.93
#